data_AF-A0A4R3YKJ9-F1
#
_entry.id   AF-A0A4R3YKJ9-F1
#
_cell.length_a   1.000
_cell.length_b   1.000
_cell.length_c   1.000
_cell.angle_alpha   90.00
_cell.angle_beta   90.00
_cell.angle_gamma   90.00
#
_symmetry.space_group_name_H-M   'P 1'
#
loop_
_entity.id
_entity.type
_entity.pdbx_description
1 polymer ?
#
loop_
_entity_poly.entity_id
_entity_poly.type
_entity_poly.pdbx_seq_one_letter_code
_entity_poly.pdbx_strand_id
1 'polypeptide(L)'
;MSIETECDAIRLAAKLLHKAASHIGVLKAIDWCPDVAERFFASGAHELPRPAYTPSDPGSSQVALAELRSVKIGHPVIAAWVERQAEAIGNAAMMMANALASSKMIRLKRDARSIRAPCSLC
;
A
#
# COMPACT_ATOMS: atom_id res chain seq x y z
N MET A 1 -1.47 20.42 31.13
CA MET A 1 -2.41 19.41 30.60
C MET A 1 -2.70 18.44 31.74
N SER A 2 -3.96 18.08 32.00
CA SER A 2 -4.25 17.04 33.00
C SER A 2 -3.86 15.66 32.43
N ILE A 3 -3.57 14.69 33.30
CA ILE A 3 -3.20 13.33 32.89
C ILE A 3 -4.31 12.68 32.05
N GLU A 4 -5.56 12.93 32.41
CA GLU A 4 -6.72 12.39 31.69
C GLU A 4 -6.82 12.95 30.27
N THR A 5 -6.65 14.26 30.09
CA THR A 5 -6.60 14.89 28.76
C THR A 5 -5.43 14.39 27.92
N GLU A 6 -4.27 14.14 28.53
CA GLU A 6 -3.11 13.56 27.84
C GLU A 6 -3.40 12.13 27.37
N CYS A 7 -3.97 11.29 28.24
CA CYS A 7 -4.35 9.93 27.88
C CYS A 7 -5.37 9.89 26.72
N ASP A 8 -6.33 10.81 26.71
CA ASP A 8 -7.32 10.91 25.63
C ASP A 8 -6.71 11.35 24.31
N ALA A 9 -5.76 12.30 24.33
CA ALA A 9 -5.00 12.68 23.15
C ALA A 9 -4.22 11.49 22.57
N ILE A 10 -3.56 10.70 23.44
CA ILE A 10 -2.81 9.50 23.02
C ILE A 10 -3.75 8.44 22.43
N ARG A 11 -4.91 8.19 23.05
CA ARG A 11 -5.91 7.25 22.52
C ARG A 11 -6.44 7.68 21.16
N LEU A 12 -6.71 8.97 20.99
CA LEU A 12 -7.14 9.52 19.71
C LEU A 12 -6.05 9.34 18.64
N ALA A 13 -4.79 9.67 18.96
CA ALA A 13 -3.67 9.47 18.06
C ALA A 13 -3.52 8.00 17.63
N ALA A 14 -3.62 7.06 18.57
CA ALA A 14 -3.56 5.63 18.28
C ALA A 14 -4.69 5.16 17.34
N LYS A 15 -5.92 5.65 17.55
CA LYS A 15 -7.06 5.36 16.66
C LYS A 15 -6.83 5.88 15.24
N LEU A 16 -6.30 7.09 15.10
CA LEU A 16 -6.01 7.69 13.79
C LEU A 16 -4.88 6.98 13.06
N LEU A 17 -3.81 6.59 13.78
CA LEU A 17 -2.74 5.77 13.21
C LEU A 17 -3.26 4.42 12.72
N HIS A 18 -4.11 3.74 13.50
CA HIS A 18 -4.70 2.47 13.09
C HIS A 18 -5.59 2.62 11.85
N LYS A 19 -6.43 3.65 11.83
CA LYS A 19 -7.27 3.98 10.67
C LYS A 19 -6.41 4.22 9.42
N ALA A 20 -5.37 5.04 9.53
CA ALA A 20 -4.45 5.30 8.42
C ALA A 20 -3.77 4.02 7.91
N ALA A 21 -3.29 3.15 8.81
CA ALA A 21 -2.59 1.91 8.43
C ALA A 21 -3.51 0.88 7.74
N SER A 22 -4.79 0.83 8.11
CA SER A 22 -5.75 -0.16 7.59
C SER A 22 -5.95 -0.11 6.06
N HIS A 23 -5.69 1.05 5.44
CA HIS A 23 -5.90 1.28 4.01
C HIS A 23 -4.70 0.93 3.12
N ILE A 24 -3.51 0.69 3.71
CA ILE A 24 -2.29 0.42 2.93
C ILE A 24 -2.27 -1.02 2.42
N GLY A 25 -2.80 -1.97 3.21
CA GLY A 25 -3.12 -3.33 2.76
C GLY A 25 -2.01 -4.07 1.99
N VAL A 26 -0.73 -3.90 2.36
CA VAL A 26 0.45 -4.36 1.59
C VAL A 26 0.32 -5.82 1.14
N LEU A 27 0.01 -6.72 2.08
CA LEU A 27 -0.14 -8.15 1.79
C LEU A 27 -1.38 -8.43 0.92
N LYS A 28 -2.52 -7.78 1.20
CA LYS A 28 -3.74 -7.94 0.39
C LYS A 28 -3.58 -7.45 -1.03
N ALA A 29 -2.75 -6.43 -1.25
CA ALA A 29 -2.53 -5.86 -2.57
C ALA A 29 -1.62 -6.73 -3.46
N ILE A 30 -0.80 -7.60 -2.87
CA ILE A 30 0.11 -8.50 -3.59
C ILE A 30 -0.34 -9.96 -3.58
N ASP A 31 -1.34 -10.31 -2.77
CA ASP A 31 -1.88 -11.65 -2.67
C ASP A 31 -2.57 -12.07 -3.99
N TRP A 32 -2.23 -13.26 -4.48
CA TRP A 32 -2.83 -13.82 -5.68
C TRP A 32 -4.00 -14.71 -5.26
N CYS A 33 -5.17 -14.50 -5.87
CA CYS A 33 -6.31 -15.40 -5.69
C CYS A 33 -5.89 -16.85 -6.01
N PRO A 34 -6.36 -17.87 -5.26
CA PRO A 34 -6.07 -19.27 -5.55
C PRO A 34 -6.29 -19.66 -7.02
N ASP A 35 -7.31 -19.10 -7.67
CA ASP A 35 -7.61 -19.27 -9.10
C ASP A 35 -6.43 -18.93 -10.03
N VAL A 36 -5.57 -18.00 -9.62
CA VAL A 36 -4.37 -17.60 -10.40
C VAL A 36 -3.36 -18.73 -10.43
N ALA A 37 -3.17 -19.44 -9.31
CA ALA A 37 -2.29 -20.60 -9.23
C ALA A 37 -2.89 -21.79 -10.00
N GLU A 38 -4.18 -22.05 -9.86
CA GLU A 38 -4.88 -23.12 -10.58
C GLU A 38 -4.77 -22.95 -12.09
N ARG A 39 -4.98 -21.74 -12.61
CA ARG A 39 -4.82 -21.44 -14.04
C ARG A 39 -3.39 -21.60 -14.53
N PHE A 40 -2.39 -21.28 -13.71
CA PHE A 40 -0.99 -21.47 -14.06
C PHE A 40 -0.61 -22.95 -14.20
N PHE A 41 -1.07 -23.78 -13.26
CA PHE A 41 -0.80 -25.23 -13.34
C PHE A 41 -1.64 -25.90 -14.44
N ALA A 42 -2.87 -25.45 -14.68
CA ALA A 42 -3.71 -25.96 -15.76
C ALA A 42 -3.16 -25.67 -17.16
N SER A 43 -2.39 -24.59 -17.35
CA SER A 43 -1.68 -24.29 -18.61
C SER A 43 -0.33 -25.01 -18.74
N GLY A 44 -0.07 -26.01 -17.89
CA GLY A 44 1.19 -26.76 -17.88
C GLY A 44 2.39 -25.93 -17.42
N ALA A 45 2.17 -24.86 -16.63
CA ALA A 45 3.20 -23.92 -16.19
C ALA A 45 3.94 -23.20 -17.34
N HIS A 46 3.38 -23.21 -18.56
CA HIS A 46 3.99 -22.57 -19.73
C HIS A 46 3.61 -21.09 -19.89
N GLU A 47 2.43 -20.69 -19.41
CA GLU A 47 1.98 -19.30 -19.50
C GLU A 47 1.99 -18.60 -18.14
N LEU A 48 2.79 -17.54 -18.01
CA LEU A 48 2.82 -16.74 -16.79
C LEU A 48 1.43 -16.13 -16.49
N PRO A 49 0.92 -16.27 -15.25
CA PRO A 49 -0.34 -15.68 -14.87
C PRO A 49 -0.24 -14.15 -14.97
N ARG A 50 -1.38 -13.53 -15.30
CA ARG A 50 -1.53 -12.07 -15.42
C ARG A 50 -2.41 -11.55 -14.28
N PRO A 51 -1.93 -11.54 -13.01
CA PRO A 51 -2.74 -11.11 -11.88
C PRO A 51 -3.08 -9.61 -12.02
N ALA A 52 -4.33 -9.27 -11.75
CA ALA A 52 -4.76 -7.88 -11.63
C ALA A 52 -4.53 -7.45 -10.19
N TYR A 53 -3.64 -6.46 -9.99
CA TYR A 53 -3.45 -5.87 -8.67
C TYR A 53 -4.41 -4.71 -8.50
N THR A 54 -5.16 -4.70 -7.40
CA THR A 54 -6.07 -3.61 -7.05
C THR A 54 -5.23 -2.38 -6.64
N PRO A 55 -5.42 -1.22 -7.27
CA PRO A 55 -4.76 0.01 -6.84
C PRO A 55 -5.10 0.34 -5.39
N SER A 56 -4.10 0.70 -4.59
CA SER A 56 -4.32 1.25 -3.24
C SER A 56 -4.74 2.71 -3.36
N ASP A 57 -5.72 3.14 -2.56
CA ASP A 57 -6.03 4.57 -2.40
C ASP A 57 -5.18 5.19 -1.27
N PRO A 58 -4.13 5.97 -1.58
CA PRO A 58 -3.35 6.66 -0.55
C PRO A 58 -4.14 7.80 0.11
N GLY A 59 -5.18 8.33 -0.55
CA GLY A 59 -5.95 9.50 -0.08
C GLY A 59 -6.61 9.25 1.27
N SER A 60 -7.22 8.09 1.45
CA SER A 60 -7.83 7.68 2.73
C SER A 60 -6.82 7.67 3.90
N SER A 61 -5.59 7.24 3.65
CA SER A 61 -4.51 7.28 4.67
C SER A 61 -4.08 8.71 4.96
N GLN A 62 -3.93 9.55 3.92
CA GLN A 62 -3.52 10.95 4.08
C GLN A 62 -4.54 11.79 4.86
N VAL A 63 -5.84 11.55 4.68
CA VAL A 63 -6.88 12.24 5.45
C VAL A 63 -6.75 11.95 6.94
N ALA A 64 -6.57 10.69 7.32
CA ALA A 64 -6.38 10.30 8.73
C ALA A 64 -5.07 10.87 9.32
N LEU A 65 -3.99 10.92 8.52
CA LEU A 65 -2.73 11.54 8.93
C LEU A 65 -2.83 13.07 9.05
N ALA A 66 -3.64 13.72 8.22
CA ALA A 66 -3.91 15.15 8.32
C ALA A 66 -4.69 15.47 9.61
N GLU A 67 -5.69 14.65 9.95
CA GLU A 67 -6.42 14.74 11.21
C GLU A 67 -5.50 14.55 12.43
N LEU A 68 -4.56 13.60 12.35
CA LEU A 68 -3.58 13.33 13.41
C LEU A 68 -2.70 14.55 13.74
N ARG A 69 -2.38 15.39 12.75
CA ARG A 69 -1.56 16.62 12.97
C ARG A 69 -2.23 17.63 13.89
N SER A 70 -3.56 17.56 14.07
CA SER A 70 -4.28 18.43 15.00
C SER A 70 -4.21 17.95 16.46
N VAL A 71 -3.80 16.70 16.70
CA VAL A 71 -3.73 16.10 18.03
C VAL A 71 -2.47 16.58 18.74
N LYS A 72 -2.63 17.24 19.89
CA LYS A 72 -1.52 17.72 20.71
C LYS A 72 -1.23 16.72 21.83
N ILE A 73 -0.07 16.08 21.77
CA ILE A 73 0.47 15.20 22.81
C ILE A 73 1.53 16.00 23.57
N GLY A 74 1.35 16.16 24.88
CA GLY A 74 2.29 16.90 25.73
C GLY A 74 3.56 16.11 26.06
N HIS A 75 3.50 14.78 26.05
CA HIS A 75 4.65 13.94 26.36
C HIS A 75 5.61 13.82 25.15
N PRO A 76 6.85 14.36 25.23
CA PRO A 76 7.73 14.53 24.07
C PRO A 76 8.13 13.20 23.41
N VAL A 77 8.40 12.16 24.20
CA VAL A 77 8.77 10.83 23.68
C VAL A 77 7.62 10.20 22.89
N ILE A 78 6.38 10.37 23.38
CA ILE A 78 5.20 9.78 22.76
C ILE A 78 4.84 10.56 21.50
N ALA A 79 4.89 11.90 21.56
CA ALA A 79 4.72 12.76 20.40
C ALA A 79 5.71 12.40 19.28
N ALA A 80 7.00 12.27 19.59
CA ALA A 80 8.01 11.88 18.62
C ALA A 80 7.79 10.45 18.07
N TRP A 81 7.31 9.53 18.89
CA TRP A 81 6.96 8.19 18.42
C TRP A 81 5.78 8.22 17.45
N VAL A 82 4.70 8.95 17.79
CA VAL A 82 3.52 9.13 16.92
C VAL A 82 3.91 9.73 15.58
N GLU A 83 4.79 10.74 15.57
CA GLU A 83 5.26 11.38 14.35
C GLU A 83 6.03 10.40 13.44
N ARG A 84 6.94 9.60 14.01
CA ARG A 84 7.65 8.56 13.23
C ARG A 84 6.69 7.53 12.64
N GLN A 85 5.66 7.12 13.37
CA GLN A 85 4.65 6.19 12.84
C GLN A 85 3.83 6.83 11.71
N ALA A 86 3.44 8.10 11.87
CA ALA A 86 2.71 8.85 10.85
C ALA A 86 3.52 8.94 9.55
N GLU A 87 4.82 9.23 9.64
CA GLU A 87 5.72 9.28 8.48
C GLU A 87 5.86 7.91 7.80
N ALA A 88 6.11 6.85 8.57
CA ALA A 88 6.23 5.49 8.03
C ALA A 88 4.97 5.03 7.29
N ILE A 89 3.79 5.29 7.86
CA ILE A 89 2.50 4.99 7.24
C ILE A 89 2.30 5.83 5.97
N GLY A 90 2.59 7.13 6.03
CA GLY A 90 2.47 8.01 4.86
C GLY A 90 3.36 7.58 3.69
N ASN A 91 4.62 7.24 3.98
CA ASN A 91 5.57 6.74 3.00
C ASN A 91 5.10 5.42 2.40
N ALA A 92 4.65 4.47 3.22
CA ALA A 92 4.15 3.18 2.74
C ALA A 92 2.91 3.33 1.83
N ALA A 93 1.97 4.21 2.17
CA ALA A 93 0.80 4.50 1.33
C ALA A 93 1.20 5.02 -0.06
N MET A 94 2.16 5.95 -0.10
CA MET A 94 2.68 6.50 -1.37
C MET A 94 3.47 5.47 -2.18
N MET A 95 4.26 4.63 -1.51
CA MET A 95 4.97 3.54 -2.18
C MET A 95 4.00 2.56 -2.84
N MET A 96 2.93 2.16 -2.16
CA MET A 96 1.93 1.24 -2.73
C MET A 96 1.23 1.86 -3.94
N ALA A 97 0.85 3.13 -3.86
CA ALA A 97 0.24 3.84 -4.98
C ALA A 97 1.16 3.84 -6.23
N ASN A 98 2.46 4.09 -6.03
CA ASN A 98 3.43 4.15 -7.12
C ASN A 98 3.84 2.77 -7.66
N ALA A 99 4.00 1.76 -6.81
CA ALA A 99 4.40 0.40 -7.20
C ALA A 99 3.31 -0.28 -8.05
N LEU A 100 2.04 -0.08 -7.67
CA LEU A 100 0.89 -0.61 -8.41
C LEU A 100 0.71 0.10 -9.76
N ALA A 101 0.95 1.42 -9.81
CA ALA A 101 0.96 2.17 -11.07
C ALA A 101 2.08 1.70 -12.02
N SER A 102 3.28 1.44 -11.50
CA SER A 102 4.44 1.01 -12.30
C SER A 102 4.29 -0.39 -12.89
N SER A 103 3.57 -1.29 -12.20
CA SER A 103 3.29 -2.65 -12.71
C SER A 103 2.54 -2.63 -14.05
N LYS A 104 1.63 -1.66 -14.25
CA LYS A 104 0.93 -1.46 -15.53
C LYS A 104 1.88 -1.03 -16.64
N MET A 105 2.86 -0.17 -16.33
CA MET A 105 3.85 0.35 -17.28
C MET A 105 4.91 -0.70 -17.66
N ILE A 106 5.38 -1.50 -16.71
CA ILE A 106 6.32 -2.62 -16.99
C ILE A 106 5.65 -3.64 -17.92
N ARG A 107 4.36 -3.94 -17.71
CA ARG A 107 3.58 -4.81 -18.61
C ARG A 107 3.48 -4.25 -20.03
N LEU A 108 3.05 -3.00 -20.18
CA LEU A 108 2.96 -2.35 -21.50
C LEU A 108 4.28 -2.41 -22.27
N LYS A 109 5.41 -2.19 -21.58
CA LYS A 109 6.75 -2.29 -22.19
C LYS A 109 7.16 -3.73 -22.51
N ARG A 110 6.73 -4.74 -21.73
CA ARG A 110 7.00 -6.15 -22.01
C ARG A 110 6.18 -6.66 -23.20
N ASP A 111 4.90 -6.31 -23.26
CA ASP A 111 4.01 -6.69 -24.37
C ASP A 111 4.46 -6.04 -25.69
N ALA A 112 4.83 -4.75 -25.65
CA ALA A 112 5.42 -4.06 -26.81
C ALA A 112 6.75 -4.68 -27.28
N ARG A 113 7.50 -5.33 -26.39
CA ARG A 113 8.74 -6.05 -26.73
C ARG A 113 8.47 -7.45 -27.28
N SER A 114 7.44 -8.14 -26.78
CA SER A 114 6.96 -9.42 -27.31
C SER A 114 6.43 -9.30 -28.74
N ILE A 115 5.77 -8.19 -29.07
CA ILE A 115 5.27 -7.91 -30.43
C ILE A 115 6.42 -7.63 -31.43
N ARG A 116 7.60 -7.23 -30.95
CA ARG A 116 8.80 -6.94 -31.79
C ARG A 116 9.75 -8.13 -31.95
N ALA A 117 9.48 -9.29 -31.36
CA ALA A 117 10.26 -10.49 -31.70
C ALA A 117 9.91 -10.87 -33.15
N PRO A 118 10.87 -10.82 -34.10
CA PRO A 118 10.56 -11.15 -35.49
C PRO A 118 10.17 -12.63 -35.55
N CYS A 119 9.07 -12.88 -36.25
CA CYS A 119 8.72 -14.18 -36.76
C CYS A 119 9.83 -14.60 -37.74
N SER A 120 10.89 -15.22 -37.22
CA SER A 120 11.91 -15.89 -38.02
C SER A 120 11.64 -17.38 -37.95
N LEU A 121 10.76 -17.87 -38.84
CA LEU A 121 10.67 -19.22 -39.38
C LEU A 121 9.44 -19.30 -40.29
N CYS A 122 9.63 -18.88 -41.54
CA CYS A 122 9.04 -19.41 -42.77
C CYS A 122 9.83 -18.80 -43.95
#